data_AF-A0A0R3WHY4-F1
#
_entry.id   AF-A0A0R3WHY4-F1
#
_cell.length_a   1.000
_cell.length_b   1.000
_cell.length_c   1.000
_cell.angle_alpha   90.00
_cell.angle_beta   90.00
_cell.angle_gamma   90.00
#
_symmetry.space_group_name_H-M   'P 1'
#
loop_
_entity.id
_entity.type
_entity.pdbx_description
1 polymer ?
#
loop_
_entity_poly.entity_id
_entity_poly.type
_entity_poly.pdbx_seq_one_letter_code
_entity_poly.pdbx_strand_id
1 'polypeptide(L)' 'MTGTSTVHLKVLIPSIAAGAVIGKDGEAIERIQKESGAKVKMSKRNDFYPGLETRWYYFLVELIHNPIGLGC' A
#
# COMPACT_ATOMS: atom_id res chain seq x y z
N MET A 1 17.89 -13.92 -16.84
CA MET A 1 17.26 -14.15 -15.52
C MET A 1 17.02 -12.80 -14.87
N THR A 2 15.99 -12.05 -15.28
CA THR A 2 15.69 -10.74 -14.66
C THR A 2 14.67 -10.97 -13.56
N GLY A 3 15.13 -10.91 -12.31
CA GLY A 3 14.27 -11.03 -11.13
C GLY A 3 13.26 -9.89 -11.11
N THR A 4 11.98 -10.21 -10.93
CA THR A 4 10.93 -9.23 -10.66
C THR A 4 11.19 -8.59 -9.30
N SER A 5 11.81 -7.41 -9.28
CA SER A 5 12.04 -6.65 -8.04
C SER A 5 10.73 -6.02 -7.57
N THR A 6 10.02 -6.70 -6.67
CA THR A 6 8.84 -6.16 -6.00
C THR A 6 9.26 -5.24 -4.87
N VAL A 7 8.85 -3.96 -4.92
CA VAL A 7 9.15 -2.99 -3.87
C VAL A 7 7.98 -2.97 -2.88
N HIS A 8 8.27 -3.22 -1.60
CA HIS A 8 7.30 -3.14 -0.53
C HIS A 8 7.47 -1.82 0.23
N LEU A 9 6.47 -0.95 0.15
CA LEU A 9 6.39 0.30 0.90
C LEU A 9 5.39 0.14 2.04
N LYS A 10 5.80 0.52 3.27
CA LYS A 10 4.89 0.61 4.41
C LYS A 10 4.64 2.07 4.72
N VAL A 11 3.40 2.52 4.53
CA VAL A 11 3.01 3.91 4.79
C VAL A 11 2.20 3.95 6.09
N LEU A 12 2.70 4.67 7.09
CA LEU A 12 1.98 4.94 8.33
C LEU A 12 0.88 5.98 8.06
N ILE A 13 -0.36 5.63 8.36
CA ILE A 13 -1.53 6.49 8.14
C ILE A 13 -2.35 6.53 9.45
N PRO A 14 -2.69 7.73 9.95
CA PRO A 14 -3.55 7.82 11.12
C PRO A 14 -4.93 7.24 10.82
N SER A 15 -5.58 6.68 11.85
CA SER A 15 -6.88 6.02 11.75
C SER A 15 -7.97 6.87 11.10
N ILE A 16 -7.94 8.18 11.35
CA ILE A 16 -8.87 9.13 10.74
C ILE A 16 -8.70 9.26 9.22
N ALA A 17 -7.48 9.11 8.71
CA ALA A 17 -7.17 9.22 7.29
C ALA A 17 -7.31 7.87 6.56
N ALA A 18 -7.26 6.74 7.28
CA ALA A 18 -7.40 5.41 6.69
C ALA A 18 -8.74 5.25 5.94
N GLY A 19 -9.83 5.77 6.51
CA GLY A 19 -11.15 5.75 5.86
C GLY A 19 -11.18 6.54 4.55
N ALA A 20 -10.48 7.67 4.48
CA ALA A 20 -10.37 8.48 3.27
C ALA A 20 -9.54 7.78 2.17
N VAL A 21 -8.49 7.05 2.55
CA VAL A 21 -7.66 6.27 1.61
C VAL A 21 -8.43 5.07 1.04
N ILE A 22 -9.22 4.39 1.87
CA ILE A 22 -10.06 3.25 1.42
C ILE A 22 -11.18 3.77 0.52
N GLY A 23 -11.80 4.89 0.89
CA GLY A 23 -12.98 5.42 0.22
C GLY A 23 -14.24 4.62 0.56
N LYS A 24 -15.38 5.08 0.03
CA LYS A 24 -16.65 4.39 0.20
C LYS A 24 -16.59 3.04 -0.54
N ASP A 25 -16.92 1.96 0.16
CA ASP A 25 -16.88 0.58 -0.37
C ASP A 25 -15.51 0.14 -0.96
N GLY A 26 -14.41 0.83 -0.63
CA GLY A 26 -13.09 0.51 -1.18
C GLY A 26 -12.79 1.12 -2.56
N GLU A 27 -13.65 2.00 -3.09
CA GLU A 27 -13.49 2.57 -4.44
C GLU A 27 -12.16 3.32 -4.62
N ALA A 28 -11.75 4.11 -3.62
CA ALA A 28 -10.54 4.92 -3.72
C ALA A 28 -9.27 4.06 -3.73
N ILE A 29 -9.19 3.05 -2.85
CA ILE A 29 -8.04 2.13 -2.82
C ILE A 29 -7.97 1.25 -4.06
N GLU A 30 -9.10 0.83 -4.64
CA GLU A 30 -9.12 0.14 -5.93
C GLU A 30 -8.61 1.03 -7.06
N ARG A 31 -9.05 2.29 -7.09
CA ARG A 31 -8.59 3.25 -8.09
C ARG A 31 -7.08 3.49 -7.98
N ILE A 32 -6.56 3.69 -6.77
CA ILE A 32 -5.11 3.85 -6.53
C ILE A 32 -4.33 2.65 -7.02
N GLN A 33 -4.81 1.43 -6.75
CA GLN A 33 -4.17 0.20 -7.22
C GLN A 33 -4.15 0.11 -8.75
N LYS A 34 -5.27 0.46 -9.39
CA LYS A 34 -5.42 0.46 -10.84
C LYS A 34 -4.55 1.51 -11.53
N GLU A 35 -4.53 2.73 -11.00
CA GLU A 35 -3.75 3.86 -11.54
C GLU A 35 -2.24 3.66 -11.34
N SER A 36 -1.84 3.13 -10.18
CA SER A 36 -0.43 2.96 -9.84
C SER A 36 0.16 1.63 -10.30
N GLY A 37 -0.67 0.66 -10.72
CA GLY A 37 -0.25 -0.73 -10.93
C GLY A 37 0.28 -1.40 -9.66
N ALA A 38 -0.06 -0.83 -8.51
CA ALA A 38 0.41 -1.25 -7.19
C ALA A 38 -0.66 -2.10 -6.51
N LYS A 39 -0.26 -2.99 -5.61
CA LYS A 39 -1.17 -3.72 -4.73
C LYS A 39 -1.16 -3.08 -3.36
N VAL A 40 -2.31 -2.63 -2.87
CA VAL A 40 -2.42 -1.94 -1.58
C VAL A 40 -3.16 -2.85 -0.60
N LYS A 41 -2.57 -3.10 0.56
CA LYS A 41 -3.16 -3.85 1.66
C LYS A 41 -3.16 -3.05 2.95
N MET A 42 -4.28 -3.06 3.65
CA MET A 42 -4.35 -2.45 4.98
C MET A 42 -3.81 -3.42 6.03
N SER A 43 -3.09 -2.87 7.01
CA SER A 43 -2.63 -3.65 8.15
C SER A 43 -3.77 -4.03 9.08
N LYS A 44 -3.67 -5.20 9.70
CA LYS A 44 -4.68 -5.68 10.65
C LYS A 44 -4.64 -4.83 11.92
N ARG A 45 -5.77 -4.76 12.62
CA ARG A 45 -5.91 -4.04 13.91
C ARG A 45 -4.88 -4.47 14.97
N ASN A 46 -4.27 -5.65 14.82
CA ASN A 46 -3.30 -6.21 15.75
C ASN A 46 -1.84 -6.20 15.22
N ASP A 47 -1.62 -5.63 14.03
CA ASP A 47 -0.30 -5.42 13.47
C ASP A 47 0.17 -4.02 13.92
N PHE A 48 0.94 -3.98 15.00
CA PHE A 48 1.48 -2.75 15.56
C PHE A 48 2.88 -2.53 15.02
N TYR A 49 3.20 -1.28 14.69
CA TYR A 49 4.58 -0.92 14.44
C TYR A 49 5.33 -0.95 15.79
N PRO A 50 6.36 -1.80 15.96
CA PRO A 50 7.02 -1.98 17.25
C PRO A 50 7.65 -0.66 17.71
N GLY A 51 7.29 -0.21 18.92
CA GLY A 51 7.77 1.05 19.51
C GLY A 51 6.80 2.22 19.50
N LEU A 52 5.56 2.05 18.99
CA LEU A 52 4.51 3.07 19.07
C LEU A 52 3.41 2.66 20.05
N GLU A 53 3.18 3.47 21.08
CA GLU A 53 2.13 3.24 22.10
C GLU A 53 0.71 3.53 21.58
N THR A 54 0.59 4.13 20.39
CA THR A 54 -0.68 4.58 19.80
C THR A 54 -1.10 3.69 18.63
N ARG A 55 -2.41 3.52 18.42
CA ARG A 55 -2.98 2.78 17.28
C ARG A 55 -2.77 3.54 15.97
N TRP A 56 -1.72 3.19 15.24
CA TRP A 56 -1.52 3.62 13.85
C TRP A 56 -1.92 2.49 12.90
N TYR A 57 -2.63 2.83 11.83
CA TYR A 57 -2.76 1.91 10.70
C TYR A 57 -1.59 2.13 9.76
N TYR A 58 -1.21 1.10 9.03
CA TYR A 58 -0.36 1.28 7.87
C TYR A 58 -0.94 0.57 6.67
N PHE A 59 -0.69 1.13 5.50
CA PHE A 59 -0.94 0.46 4.24
C PHE A 59 0.39 -0.09 3.74
N LEU A 60 0.38 -1.38 3.44
CA LEU A 60 1.45 -2.07 2.75
C LEU A 60 1.16 -1.97 1.25
N VAL A 61 1.98 -1.21 0.54
CA VAL A 61 1.91 -1.01 -0.90
C VAL A 61 2.99 -1.86 -1.54
N GLU A 62 2.60 -2.85 -2.32
CA GLU A 62 3.48 -3.70 -3.12
C GLU A 62 3.49 -3.13 -4.54
N LEU A 63 4.58 -2.45 -4.91
CA LEU A 63 4.77 -1.98 -6.28
C LEU A 63 5.26 -3.16 -7.13
N ILE A 64 4.40 -3.57 -8.06
CA ILE A 64 4.76 -4.54 -9.09
C ILE A 64 5.41 -3.74 -10.22
N HIS A 65 6.70 -3.43 -10.08
CA HIS A 65 7.44 -2.88 -11.20
C HIS A 65 7.61 -3.99 -12.23
N ASN A 66 7.02 -3.81 -13.41
CA ASN A 66 7.31 -4.65 -14.56
C ASN A 66 8.60 -4.10 -15.22
N PRO A 67 9.76 -4.76 -15.10
CA PRO A 67 11.04 -4.20 -15.54
C PRO A 67 11.23 -4.13 -17.08
N ILE A 68 10.16 -4.13 -17.88
CA ILE A 68 10.23 -4.14 -19.35
C ILE A 68 9.78 -2.83 -20.02
N GLY A 69 9.82 -1.73 -19.28
CA GLY A 69 9.51 -0.39 -19.80
C GLY A 69 10.68 0.41 -20.37
N LEU A 70 11.92 -0.12 -20.41
CA LEU A 70 13.02 0.53 -21.15
C LEU A 70 13.04 -0.01 -22.59
N GLY A 71 11.98 0.28 -23.32
CA GLY A 71 11.90 0.11 -24.76
C GLY A 71 12.06 1.47 -25.42
N CYS A 72 13.30 1.92 -25.55
CA CYS A 72 13.84 2.80 -26.59
C CYS A 72 15.36 2.59 -26.58
#